data_AF-A0AAD7PTY0-F1
#
_entry.id   AF-A0AAD7PTY0-F1
#
_cell.length_a   1.000
_cell.length_b   1.000
_cell.length_c   1.000
_cell.angle_alpha   90.00
_cell.angle_beta   90.00
_cell.angle_gamma   90.00
#
_symmetry.space_group_name_H-M   'P 1'
#
loop_
_entity.id
_entity.type
_entity.pdbx_description
1 polymer ?
#
loop_
_entity_poly.entity_id
_entity_poly.type
_entity_poly.pdbx_seq_one_letter_code
_entity_poly.pdbx_strand_id
1 'polypeptide(L)'
;MGWISICNCGRRGLHFYLPFCLRPRSWIRLRHVRSSQWLPNGLPRDSTWPELKLPDLLYTDAVREVHSMIENEWTPIQRSACQTAAGRALWKQVIHDPLANLLAGESYLRNLHEKIKKDCLNNAREISGVILAVRTLWFDSRLENALNSFNGGEAQVVLLGAGMDTRAYRLSCLKESDVFEVDFAEVLQVKSTLLQAAKESTNNHQHIMLKSKSITRVAADIKGNDWLEKLQLSGFLPEKNTVWVLEGILYYLTHSNAMQVLRIIADNCAQTNTVLLADFMNKPSTTLSNSIFHFYSDWPDHLLPSIGFSHVKLSQIGDPDADFGLMHDQLNLFNKLRSLPRSVQTHPDNGTPCCRLYLVEASGSPNQNTP
;
A
#
# COMPACT_ATOMS: atom_id res chain seq x y z
N MET A 1 8.98 -11.19 11.92
CA MET A 1 8.41 -12.15 10.96
C MET A 1 7.02 -12.57 11.44
N GLY A 2 6.01 -11.74 11.19
CA GLY A 2 4.67 -11.95 11.74
C GLY A 2 3.59 -11.70 10.69
N TRP A 3 3.46 -12.61 9.73
CA TRP A 3 2.19 -12.89 9.08
C TRP A 3 2.03 -14.40 9.02
N ILE A 4 0.91 -14.82 9.58
CA ILE A 4 0.57 -16.13 10.10
C ILE A 4 0.53 -17.18 8.99
N SER A 5 1.29 -18.28 9.17
CA SER A 5 1.14 -19.51 8.40
C SER A 5 0.12 -20.39 9.13
N ILE A 6 -1.06 -20.63 8.55
CA ILE A 6 -2.07 -21.53 9.11
C ILE A 6 -2.17 -22.80 8.26
N CYS A 7 -2.14 -23.92 8.99
CA CYS A 7 -2.13 -25.30 8.52
C CYS A 7 -3.44 -25.74 7.83
N ASN A 8 -3.27 -26.77 6.99
CA ASN A 8 -4.24 -27.35 6.07
C ASN A 8 -5.08 -28.45 6.73
N CYS A 9 -6.40 -28.52 6.47
CA CYS A 9 -7.19 -29.74 6.76
C CYS A 9 -8.54 -29.80 5.99
N GLY A 10 -8.79 -30.94 5.31
CA GLY A 10 -10.10 -31.63 5.27
C GLY A 10 -11.14 -31.30 4.18
N ARG A 11 -11.49 -32.31 3.35
CA ARG A 11 -12.35 -32.32 2.14
C ARG A 11 -13.89 -32.31 2.33
N ARG A 12 -14.59 -32.11 1.17
CA ARG A 12 -15.95 -32.52 0.69
C ARG A 12 -17.07 -31.48 0.95
N GLY A 13 -17.91 -31.01 0.04
CA GLY A 13 -18.23 -31.29 -1.36
C GLY A 13 -19.75 -31.42 -1.52
N LEU A 14 -20.44 -30.52 -2.27
CA LEU A 14 -21.62 -30.78 -3.13
C LEU A 14 -22.27 -29.50 -3.69
N HIS A 15 -22.65 -29.59 -4.97
CA HIS A 15 -23.23 -28.59 -5.88
C HIS A 15 -24.70 -28.26 -5.60
N PHE A 16 -25.16 -27.04 -5.93
CA PHE A 16 -26.48 -26.82 -6.55
C PHE A 16 -26.54 -25.55 -7.42
N TYR A 17 -27.43 -25.59 -8.42
CA TYR A 17 -27.54 -24.75 -9.62
C TYR A 17 -28.28 -23.40 -9.42
N LEU A 18 -27.87 -22.43 -10.24
CA LEU A 18 -28.47 -21.11 -10.60
C LEU A 18 -29.86 -21.25 -11.29
N PRO A 19 -30.70 -20.18 -11.36
CA PRO A 19 -30.61 -19.22 -12.49
C PRO A 19 -31.05 -17.75 -12.26
N PHE A 20 -30.39 -16.82 -13.00
CA PHE A 20 -30.88 -15.62 -13.75
C PHE A 20 -31.82 -14.58 -13.06
N CYS A 21 -31.82 -13.26 -13.28
CA CYS A 21 -31.27 -12.28 -14.24
C CYS A 21 -31.53 -10.87 -13.61
N LEU A 22 -30.71 -9.81 -13.74
CA LEU A 22 -30.83 -8.75 -14.75
C LEU A 22 -29.78 -7.64 -14.46
N ARG A 23 -29.17 -7.08 -15.52
CA ARG A 23 -28.15 -6.00 -15.51
C ARG A 23 -28.78 -4.60 -15.59
N PRO A 24 -28.01 -3.55 -15.24
CA PRO A 24 -27.73 -2.51 -16.24
C PRO A 24 -26.24 -2.15 -16.39
N ARG A 25 -25.97 -1.37 -17.44
CA ARG A 25 -24.72 -1.24 -18.21
C ARG A 25 -23.82 -0.07 -17.75
N SER A 26 -22.52 -0.34 -17.60
CA SER A 26 -21.40 0.45 -18.14
C SER A 26 -20.08 -0.27 -17.82
N TRP A 27 -19.54 -1.07 -18.75
CA TRP A 27 -18.29 -1.81 -18.54
C TRP A 27 -17.23 -1.39 -19.54
N ILE A 28 -16.10 -0.95 -19.00
CA ILE A 28 -14.79 -0.89 -19.63
C ILE A 28 -14.50 -2.27 -20.24
N ARG A 29 -14.05 -2.28 -21.50
CA ARG A 29 -13.90 -3.47 -22.34
C ARG A 29 -12.67 -4.28 -21.89
N LEU A 30 -12.82 -5.12 -20.86
CA LEU A 30 -11.82 -6.14 -20.51
C LEU A 30 -11.78 -7.19 -21.64
N ARG A 31 -10.66 -7.28 -22.36
CA ARG A 31 -10.41 -8.38 -23.30
C ARG A 31 -10.36 -9.69 -22.50
N HIS A 32 -11.35 -10.56 -22.70
CA HIS A 32 -11.29 -11.93 -22.22
C HIS A 32 -10.21 -12.71 -22.98
N VAL A 33 -9.06 -12.94 -22.34
CA VAL A 33 -8.15 -14.02 -22.72
C VAL A 33 -8.61 -15.25 -21.93
N ARG A 34 -9.31 -16.18 -22.58
CA ARG A 34 -9.49 -17.54 -22.06
C ARG A 34 -8.23 -18.33 -22.41
N SER A 35 -7.27 -18.42 -21.49
CA SER A 35 -6.23 -19.46 -21.53
C SER A 35 -6.42 -20.40 -20.33
N SER A 36 -6.59 -21.68 -20.61
CA SER A 36 -6.92 -22.74 -19.64
C SER A 36 -5.74 -23.14 -18.74
N GLN A 37 -4.57 -22.53 -18.91
CA GLN A 37 -3.33 -22.86 -18.19
C GLN A 37 -3.08 -22.01 -16.93
N TRP A 38 -3.93 -21.02 -16.66
CA TRP A 38 -3.72 -20.04 -15.60
C TRP A 38 -4.87 -20.06 -14.57
N LEU A 39 -4.54 -19.85 -13.30
CA LEU A 39 -5.49 -19.52 -12.23
C LEU A 39 -6.12 -18.15 -12.51
N PRO A 40 -7.30 -17.84 -11.94
CA PRO A 40 -7.94 -16.52 -12.09
C PRO A 40 -7.01 -15.33 -11.77
N ASN A 41 -6.00 -15.56 -10.93
CA ASN A 41 -4.98 -14.57 -10.52
C ASN A 41 -3.79 -14.46 -11.50
N GLY A 42 -3.84 -15.14 -12.66
CA GLY A 42 -2.74 -15.13 -13.64
C GLY A 42 -1.51 -15.94 -13.22
N LEU A 43 -1.67 -17.01 -12.42
CA LEU A 43 -0.58 -17.91 -11.99
C LEU A 43 -0.74 -19.32 -12.61
N PRO A 44 0.33 -20.01 -13.04
CA PRO A 44 0.21 -21.25 -13.80
C PRO A 44 -0.29 -22.42 -12.94
N ARG A 45 -1.09 -23.31 -13.53
CA ARG A 45 -1.66 -24.50 -12.86
C ARG A 45 -0.73 -25.73 -12.81
N ASP A 46 0.27 -25.81 -13.69
CA ASP A 46 1.10 -27.00 -13.87
C ASP A 46 2.39 -26.99 -13.01
N SER A 47 3.00 -28.17 -12.85
CA SER A 47 4.17 -28.46 -12.01
C SER A 47 5.46 -27.71 -12.39
N THR A 48 5.50 -27.05 -13.55
CA THR A 48 6.62 -26.21 -13.97
C THR A 48 6.35 -24.76 -13.59
N TRP A 49 6.57 -24.43 -12.31
CA TRP A 49 6.51 -23.05 -11.85
C TRP A 49 7.63 -22.23 -12.53
N PRO A 50 7.32 -21.09 -13.16
CA PRO A 50 8.31 -20.32 -13.91
C PRO A 50 9.42 -19.85 -12.99
N GLU A 51 10.66 -19.92 -13.48
CA GLU A 51 11.80 -19.39 -12.75
C GLU A 51 11.67 -17.87 -12.58
N LEU A 52 11.99 -17.38 -11.38
CA LEU A 52 12.01 -15.95 -11.10
C LEU A 52 13.14 -15.29 -11.88
N LYS A 53 12.79 -14.59 -12.95
CA LYS A 53 13.72 -13.75 -13.70
C LYS A 53 13.88 -12.40 -12.98
N LEU A 54 15.08 -12.16 -12.47
CA LEU A 54 15.46 -10.91 -11.83
C LEU A 54 16.09 -9.96 -12.86
N PRO A 55 15.92 -8.62 -12.72
CA PRO A 55 16.61 -7.66 -13.59
C PRO A 55 18.13 -7.77 -13.47
N ASP A 56 18.84 -7.72 -14.61
CA ASP A 56 20.31 -7.78 -14.65
C ASP A 56 20.97 -6.71 -13.77
N LEU A 57 20.32 -5.56 -13.63
CA LEU A 57 20.78 -4.44 -12.81
C LEU A 57 20.99 -4.83 -11.34
N LEU A 58 20.21 -5.80 -10.81
CA LEU A 58 20.40 -6.32 -9.45
C LEU A 58 21.75 -7.04 -9.25
N TYR A 59 22.40 -7.48 -10.34
CA TYR A 59 23.69 -8.18 -10.29
C TYR A 59 24.89 -7.26 -10.46
N THR A 60 24.68 -5.97 -10.70
CA THR A 60 25.78 -4.99 -10.73
C THR A 60 26.34 -4.78 -9.33
N ASP A 61 27.66 -4.61 -9.21
CA ASP A 61 28.31 -4.49 -7.90
C ASP A 61 27.76 -3.31 -7.09
N ALA A 62 27.52 -2.16 -7.73
CA ALA A 62 26.94 -0.98 -7.09
C ALA A 62 25.56 -1.25 -6.46
N VAL A 63 24.68 -1.97 -7.17
CA VAL A 63 23.34 -2.29 -6.65
C VAL A 63 23.38 -3.39 -5.60
N ARG A 64 24.27 -4.38 -5.76
CA ARG A 64 24.48 -5.44 -4.76
C ARG A 64 25.01 -4.89 -3.45
N GLU A 65 25.93 -3.93 -3.50
CA GLU A 65 26.48 -3.27 -2.31
C GLU A 65 25.38 -2.52 -1.55
N VAL A 66 24.52 -1.78 -2.26
CA VAL A 66 23.37 -1.08 -1.65
C VAL A 66 22.41 -2.06 -0.97
N HIS A 67 22.05 -3.17 -1.62
CA HIS A 67 21.16 -4.17 -1.02
C HIS A 67 21.82 -4.95 0.14
N SER A 68 23.13 -5.18 0.07
CA SER A 68 23.90 -5.75 1.19
C SER A 68 23.88 -4.81 2.41
N MET A 69 24.08 -3.51 2.20
CA MET A 69 23.97 -2.50 3.25
C MET A 69 22.55 -2.47 3.85
N ILE A 70 21.50 -2.50 3.03
CA ILE A 70 20.11 -2.62 3.51
C ILE A 70 19.94 -3.85 4.40
N GLU A 71 20.46 -5.01 4.00
CA GLU A 71 20.27 -6.24 4.77
C GLU A 71 20.99 -6.22 6.11
N ASN A 72 22.20 -5.64 6.16
CA ASN A 72 23.06 -5.66 7.34
C ASN A 72 22.79 -4.52 8.32
N GLU A 73 22.46 -3.33 7.82
CA GLU A 73 22.44 -2.10 8.64
C GLU A 73 21.01 -1.61 8.94
N TRP A 74 20.05 -1.82 8.05
CA TRP A 74 18.71 -1.29 8.26
C TRP A 74 17.95 -2.02 9.37
N THR A 75 17.19 -1.24 10.13
CA THR A 75 16.24 -1.77 11.11
C THR A 75 15.16 -2.62 10.42
N PRO A 76 14.46 -3.52 11.15
CA PRO A 76 13.32 -4.26 10.60
C PRO A 76 12.23 -3.36 9.99
N ILE A 77 12.02 -2.16 10.52
CA ILE A 77 11.04 -1.19 10.01
C ILE A 77 11.48 -0.67 8.65
N GLN A 78 12.72 -0.19 8.50
CA GLN A 78 13.24 0.29 7.22
C GLN A 78 13.23 -0.82 6.15
N ARG A 79 13.63 -2.05 6.51
CA ARG A 79 13.57 -3.22 5.61
C ARG A 79 12.17 -3.58 5.13
N SER A 80 11.11 -3.16 5.84
CA SER A 80 9.72 -3.36 5.39
C SER A 80 9.40 -2.62 4.08
N ALA A 81 10.15 -1.55 3.75
CA ALA A 81 10.00 -0.83 2.49
C ALA A 81 10.36 -1.73 1.28
N CYS A 82 11.46 -2.48 1.37
CA CYS A 82 11.87 -3.45 0.34
C CYS A 82 10.89 -4.63 0.25
N GLN A 83 10.35 -5.09 1.38
CA GLN A 83 9.30 -6.13 1.40
C GLN A 83 8.03 -5.67 0.66
N THR A 84 7.63 -4.41 0.87
CA THR A 84 6.47 -3.84 0.19
C THR A 84 6.72 -3.67 -1.31
N ALA A 85 7.93 -3.22 -1.70
CA ALA A 85 8.35 -3.19 -3.10
C ALA A 85 8.32 -4.59 -3.74
N ALA A 86 8.77 -5.64 -3.04
CA ALA A 86 8.70 -7.02 -3.55
C ALA A 86 7.25 -7.46 -3.81
N GLY A 87 6.32 -7.06 -2.94
CA GLY A 87 4.88 -7.25 -3.15
C GLY A 87 4.41 -6.65 -4.47
N ARG A 88 4.73 -5.38 -4.71
CA ARG A 88 4.37 -4.70 -5.97
C ARG A 88 5.03 -5.32 -7.19
N ALA A 89 6.29 -5.75 -7.07
CA ALA A 89 7.05 -6.38 -8.16
C ALA A 89 6.49 -7.74 -8.58
N LEU A 90 6.05 -8.57 -7.62
CA LEU A 90 5.59 -9.93 -7.89
C LEU A 90 4.08 -10.01 -8.20
N TRP A 91 3.30 -9.03 -7.77
CA TRP A 91 1.90 -8.86 -8.18
C TRP A 91 1.75 -8.03 -9.47
N LYS A 92 2.70 -8.19 -10.40
CA LYS A 92 2.83 -7.38 -11.62
C LYS A 92 1.66 -7.47 -12.61
N GLN A 93 0.82 -8.50 -12.48
CA GLN A 93 -0.39 -8.71 -13.29
C GLN A 93 -1.49 -7.69 -12.97
N VAL A 94 -1.44 -7.08 -11.79
CA VAL A 94 -2.37 -6.02 -11.37
C VAL A 94 -1.67 -4.71 -11.01
N ILE A 95 -0.40 -4.75 -10.58
CA ILE A 95 0.38 -3.56 -10.27
C ILE A 95 1.46 -3.35 -11.31
N HIS A 96 1.46 -2.19 -11.96
CA HIS A 96 2.50 -1.81 -12.90
C HIS A 96 3.47 -0.83 -12.24
N ASP A 97 4.46 -1.40 -11.54
CA ASP A 97 5.56 -0.65 -10.93
C ASP A 97 6.90 -1.13 -11.54
N PRO A 98 7.43 -0.43 -12.56
CA PRO A 98 8.64 -0.87 -13.28
C PRO A 98 9.89 -0.84 -12.39
N LEU A 99 9.86 -0.07 -11.31
CA LEU A 99 11.00 0.15 -10.41
C LEU A 99 10.97 -0.81 -9.20
N ALA A 100 9.82 -1.43 -8.92
CA ALA A 100 9.62 -2.28 -7.76
C ALA A 100 10.66 -3.41 -7.63
N ASN A 101 11.03 -4.07 -8.73
CA ASN A 101 12.02 -5.17 -8.67
C ASN A 101 13.38 -4.68 -8.16
N LEU A 102 13.85 -3.55 -8.71
CA LEU A 102 15.13 -2.99 -8.31
C LEU A 102 15.13 -2.53 -6.85
N LEU A 103 14.06 -1.85 -6.44
CA LEU A 103 13.92 -1.34 -5.07
C LEU A 103 13.68 -2.45 -4.04
N ALA A 104 13.10 -3.57 -4.45
CA ALA A 104 12.88 -4.73 -3.60
C ALA A 104 14.18 -5.46 -3.28
N GLY A 105 15.09 -5.62 -4.25
CA GLY A 105 16.29 -6.42 -4.07
C GLY A 105 16.05 -7.94 -4.19
N GLU A 106 17.11 -8.67 -4.49
CA GLU A 106 17.07 -10.10 -4.79
C GLU A 106 16.46 -10.92 -3.65
N SER A 107 16.95 -10.74 -2.42
CA SER A 107 16.53 -11.54 -1.27
C SER A 107 15.03 -11.44 -1.00
N TYR A 108 14.47 -10.24 -1.04
CA TYR A 108 13.03 -10.03 -0.80
C TYR A 108 12.17 -10.58 -1.92
N LEU A 109 12.60 -10.42 -3.18
CA LEU A 109 11.92 -11.00 -4.34
C LEU A 109 11.91 -12.53 -4.28
N ARG A 110 13.07 -13.17 -4.04
CA ARG A 110 13.15 -14.63 -3.92
C ARG A 110 12.30 -15.15 -2.75
N ASN A 111 12.40 -14.51 -1.59
CA ASN A 111 11.65 -14.91 -0.40
C ASN A 111 10.12 -14.83 -0.62
N LEU A 112 9.63 -13.77 -1.25
CA LEU A 112 8.20 -13.66 -1.52
C LEU A 112 7.77 -14.59 -2.66
N HIS A 113 8.58 -14.75 -3.70
CA HIS A 113 8.32 -15.69 -4.79
C HIS A 113 8.14 -17.12 -4.29
N GLU A 114 9.04 -17.61 -3.43
CA GLU A 114 8.92 -18.96 -2.86
C GLU A 114 7.68 -19.12 -1.97
N LYS A 115 7.25 -18.06 -1.27
CA LYS A 115 5.98 -18.09 -0.53
C LYS A 115 4.78 -18.18 -1.46
N ILE A 116 4.72 -17.35 -2.49
CA ILE A 116 3.66 -17.39 -3.52
C ILE A 116 3.62 -18.78 -4.16
N LYS A 117 4.80 -19.36 -4.48
CA LYS A 117 4.93 -20.72 -5.01
C LYS A 117 4.30 -21.75 -4.09
N LYS A 118 4.72 -21.73 -2.82
CA LYS A 118 4.22 -22.64 -1.80
C LYS A 118 2.71 -22.50 -1.61
N ASP A 119 2.19 -21.29 -1.59
CA ASP A 119 0.75 -21.03 -1.43
C ASP A 119 -0.05 -21.59 -2.62
N CYS A 120 0.44 -21.38 -3.84
CA CYS A 120 -0.20 -21.92 -5.05
C CYS A 120 -0.18 -23.46 -5.07
N LEU A 121 0.98 -24.07 -4.81
CA LEU A 121 1.13 -25.53 -4.80
C LEU A 121 0.27 -26.20 -3.72
N ASN A 122 0.04 -25.52 -2.60
CA ASN A 122 -0.79 -26.02 -1.50
C ASN A 122 -2.28 -25.66 -1.63
N ASN A 123 -2.68 -24.97 -2.72
CA ASN A 123 -4.02 -24.41 -2.89
C ASN A 123 -4.47 -23.58 -1.66
N ALA A 124 -3.57 -22.72 -1.18
CA ALA A 124 -3.89 -21.78 -0.11
C ALA A 124 -5.05 -20.87 -0.54
N ARG A 125 -5.90 -20.50 0.43
CA ARG A 125 -7.06 -19.62 0.19
C ARG A 125 -6.64 -18.18 -0.12
N GLU A 126 -5.50 -17.79 0.44
CA GLU A 126 -4.86 -16.51 0.21
C GLU A 126 -3.44 -16.74 -0.32
N ILE A 127 -3.06 -15.94 -1.31
CA ILE A 127 -1.71 -15.95 -1.85
C ILE A 127 -0.89 -14.85 -1.18
N SER A 128 0.33 -15.18 -0.77
CA SER A 128 1.25 -14.23 -0.15
C SER A 128 1.38 -12.93 -0.95
N GLY A 129 1.27 -11.81 -0.25
CA GLY A 129 1.35 -10.47 -0.83
C GLY A 129 0.02 -9.91 -1.35
N VAL A 130 -1.09 -10.67 -1.34
CA VAL A 130 -2.40 -10.16 -1.80
C VAL A 130 -2.85 -8.90 -1.06
N ILE A 131 -2.60 -8.81 0.25
CA ILE A 131 -2.91 -7.60 1.04
C ILE A 131 -2.14 -6.39 0.50
N LEU A 132 -0.84 -6.56 0.19
CA LEU A 132 -0.02 -5.48 -0.36
C LEU A 132 -0.54 -5.05 -1.72
N ALA A 133 -1.00 -6.03 -2.53
CA ALA A 133 -1.55 -5.74 -3.85
C ALA A 133 -2.83 -4.91 -3.76
N VAL A 134 -3.80 -5.38 -2.97
CA VAL A 134 -5.05 -4.67 -2.69
C VAL A 134 -4.78 -3.28 -2.11
N ARG A 135 -3.86 -3.17 -1.13
CA ARG A 135 -3.51 -1.90 -0.51
C ARG A 135 -2.95 -0.92 -1.54
N THR A 136 -1.96 -1.33 -2.34
CA THR A 136 -1.38 -0.47 -3.38
C THR A 136 -2.46 0.02 -4.36
N LEU A 137 -3.31 -0.88 -4.86
CA LEU A 137 -4.39 -0.54 -5.79
C LEU A 137 -5.43 0.40 -5.19
N TRP A 138 -5.78 0.20 -3.92
CA TRP A 138 -6.70 1.08 -3.20
C TRP A 138 -6.13 2.48 -3.06
N PHE A 139 -4.89 2.61 -2.59
CA PHE A 139 -4.24 3.92 -2.44
C PHE A 139 -4.06 4.63 -3.79
N ASP A 140 -3.69 3.91 -4.85
CA ASP A 140 -3.56 4.49 -6.20
C ASP A 140 -4.91 5.03 -6.70
N SER A 141 -5.97 4.23 -6.57
CA SER A 141 -7.33 4.61 -6.95
C SER A 141 -7.84 5.81 -6.15
N ARG A 142 -7.61 5.82 -4.82
CA ARG A 142 -8.03 6.94 -3.96
C ARG A 142 -7.23 8.20 -4.20
N LEU A 143 -5.94 8.09 -4.46
CA LEU A 143 -5.10 9.23 -4.82
C LEU A 143 -5.59 9.88 -6.11
N GLU A 144 -5.86 9.09 -7.15
CA GLU A 144 -6.42 9.60 -8.41
C GLU A 144 -7.80 10.27 -8.20
N ASN A 145 -8.70 9.64 -7.44
CA ASN A 145 -10.02 10.22 -7.14
C ASN A 145 -9.90 11.54 -6.35
N ALA A 146 -9.02 11.59 -5.35
CA ALA A 146 -8.78 12.79 -4.54
C ALA A 146 -8.27 13.95 -5.40
N LEU A 147 -7.28 13.69 -6.27
CA LEU A 147 -6.75 14.70 -7.19
C LEU A 147 -7.81 15.20 -8.17
N ASN A 148 -8.63 14.29 -8.72
CA ASN A 148 -9.75 14.66 -9.60
C ASN A 148 -10.80 15.53 -8.89
N SER A 149 -10.98 15.37 -7.57
CA SER A 149 -11.92 16.16 -6.77
C SER A 149 -11.52 17.63 -6.59
N PHE A 150 -10.24 17.97 -6.81
CA PHE A 150 -9.74 19.34 -6.72
C PHE A 150 -10.02 20.20 -7.97
N ASN A 151 -10.84 19.71 -8.91
CA ASN A 151 -11.32 20.44 -10.09
C ASN A 151 -10.22 21.06 -10.98
N GLY A 152 -9.06 20.39 -11.08
CA GLY A 152 -7.97 20.82 -11.96
C GLY A 152 -7.06 21.92 -11.38
N GLY A 153 -7.18 22.26 -10.09
CA GLY A 153 -6.20 23.09 -9.40
C GLY A 153 -4.86 22.37 -9.20
N GLU A 154 -3.76 23.12 -9.16
CA GLU A 154 -2.47 22.58 -8.70
C GLU A 154 -2.63 22.00 -7.30
N ALA A 155 -2.21 20.75 -7.10
CA ALA A 155 -2.32 20.05 -5.83
C ALA A 155 -0.97 19.50 -5.40
N GLN A 156 -0.77 19.41 -4.10
CA GLN A 156 0.41 18.80 -3.51
C GLN A 156 0.09 17.38 -3.04
N VAL A 157 1.05 16.48 -3.16
CA VAL A 157 0.93 15.12 -2.64
C VAL A 157 2.10 14.86 -1.71
N VAL A 158 1.81 14.55 -0.45
CA VAL A 158 2.83 14.28 0.56
C VAL A 158 2.79 12.80 0.91
N LEU A 159 3.88 12.09 0.59
CA LEU A 159 4.09 10.69 0.97
C LEU A 159 4.89 10.66 2.28
N LEU A 160 4.22 10.43 3.41
CA LEU A 160 4.88 10.33 4.72
C LEU A 160 5.36 8.89 4.97
N GLY A 161 6.68 8.73 5.19
CA GLY A 161 7.39 7.46 5.12
C GLY A 161 7.35 6.87 3.72
N ALA A 162 7.80 7.67 2.75
CA ALA A 162 7.74 7.34 1.33
C ALA A 162 8.42 6.00 0.98
N GLY A 163 9.42 5.56 1.75
CA GLY A 163 10.11 4.30 1.57
C GLY A 163 10.49 4.03 0.12
N MET A 164 10.13 2.85 -0.37
CA MET A 164 10.31 2.45 -1.76
C MET A 164 9.11 2.78 -2.66
N ASP A 165 8.23 3.72 -2.30
CA ASP A 165 7.10 4.15 -3.15
C ASP A 165 7.61 4.74 -4.48
N THR A 166 6.93 4.47 -5.58
CA THR A 166 7.29 4.93 -6.93
C THR A 166 6.14 5.62 -7.64
N ARG A 167 5.07 6.00 -6.93
CA ARG A 167 3.88 6.66 -7.50
C ARG A 167 4.24 7.84 -8.41
N ALA A 168 5.17 8.70 -7.98
CA ALA A 168 5.68 9.83 -8.78
C ALA A 168 6.28 9.43 -10.14
N TYR A 169 6.73 8.19 -10.29
CA TYR A 169 7.33 7.64 -11.52
C TYR A 169 6.35 6.78 -12.35
N ARG A 170 5.18 6.41 -11.81
CA ARG A 170 4.27 5.46 -12.48
C ARG A 170 2.82 5.94 -12.63
N LEU A 171 2.34 6.86 -11.80
CA LEU A 171 0.95 7.35 -11.85
C LEU A 171 0.85 8.63 -12.68
N SER A 172 0.12 8.56 -13.79
CA SER A 172 -0.11 9.71 -14.68
C SER A 172 -1.05 10.77 -14.10
N CYS A 173 -1.87 10.44 -13.10
CA CYS A 173 -2.74 11.40 -12.43
C CYS A 173 -1.94 12.49 -11.66
N LEU A 174 -0.65 12.25 -11.38
CA LEU A 174 0.22 13.19 -10.68
C LEU A 174 0.86 14.26 -11.57
N LYS A 175 0.59 14.26 -12.88
CA LYS A 175 1.28 15.13 -13.86
C LYS A 175 1.25 16.63 -13.56
N GLU A 176 0.23 17.10 -12.85
CA GLU A 176 0.09 18.51 -12.42
C GLU A 176 0.38 18.70 -10.92
N SER A 177 0.86 17.65 -10.23
CA SER A 177 1.04 17.63 -8.79
C SER A 177 2.50 17.66 -8.38
N ASP A 178 2.81 18.53 -7.42
CA ASP A 178 4.10 18.55 -6.73
C ASP A 178 4.11 17.45 -5.67
N VAL A 179 5.03 16.49 -5.79
CA VAL A 179 5.13 15.34 -4.87
C VAL A 179 6.26 15.55 -3.87
N PHE A 180 5.97 15.39 -2.58
CA PHE A 180 6.95 15.42 -1.50
C PHE A 180 7.10 14.01 -0.92
N GLU A 181 8.32 13.49 -0.93
CA GLU A 181 8.68 12.25 -0.23
C GLU A 181 9.35 12.60 1.09
N VAL A 182 8.67 12.32 2.21
CA VAL A 182 9.21 12.56 3.56
C VAL A 182 9.61 11.24 4.18
N ASP A 183 10.88 11.06 4.51
CA ASP A 183 11.37 9.84 5.17
C ASP A 183 12.75 10.09 5.81
N PHE A 184 13.31 9.07 6.46
CA PHE A 184 14.68 9.07 6.95
C PHE A 184 15.69 9.32 5.82
N ALA A 185 16.75 10.07 6.13
CA ALA A 185 17.77 10.47 5.16
C ALA A 185 18.38 9.26 4.44
N GLU A 186 18.72 8.22 5.20
CA GLU A 186 19.31 6.98 4.70
C GLU A 186 18.38 6.22 3.74
N VAL A 187 17.06 6.24 3.98
CA VAL A 187 16.07 5.59 3.12
C VAL A 187 15.96 6.34 1.79
N LEU A 188 15.88 7.67 1.85
CA LEU A 188 15.81 8.53 0.66
C LEU A 188 17.09 8.47 -0.17
N GLN A 189 18.26 8.39 0.48
CA GLN A 189 19.55 8.26 -0.19
C GLN A 189 19.65 6.94 -0.94
N VAL A 190 19.35 5.82 -0.29
CA VAL A 190 19.35 4.48 -0.92
C VAL A 190 18.41 4.44 -2.11
N LYS A 191 17.17 4.92 -1.95
CA LYS A 191 16.20 4.98 -3.04
C LYS A 191 16.76 5.80 -4.21
N SER A 192 17.35 6.96 -3.93
CA SER A 192 17.92 7.83 -4.96
C SER A 192 19.07 7.15 -5.71
N THR A 193 19.96 6.46 -5.00
CA THR A 193 21.05 5.66 -5.61
C THR A 193 20.51 4.57 -6.53
N LEU A 194 19.51 3.80 -6.09
CA LEU A 194 18.90 2.75 -6.91
C LEU A 194 18.18 3.33 -8.13
N LEU A 195 17.43 4.43 -7.97
CA LEU A 195 16.78 5.11 -9.08
C LEU A 195 17.79 5.69 -10.09
N GLN A 196 18.94 6.16 -9.62
CA GLN A 196 20.01 6.65 -10.50
C GLN A 196 20.63 5.50 -11.30
N ALA A 197 20.95 4.37 -10.66
CA ALA A 197 21.42 3.17 -11.35
C ALA A 197 20.42 2.68 -12.40
N ALA A 198 19.11 2.80 -12.11
CA ALA A 198 18.06 2.46 -13.05
C ALA A 198 18.05 3.38 -14.29
N LYS A 199 18.28 4.68 -14.11
CA LYS A 199 18.33 5.68 -15.20
C LYS A 199 19.58 5.52 -16.08
N GLU A 200 20.70 5.16 -15.48
CA GLU A 200 21.99 4.98 -16.18
C GLU A 200 22.06 3.66 -16.95
N SER A 201 21.20 2.70 -16.64
CA SER A 201 21.16 1.40 -17.33
C SER A 201 20.73 1.56 -18.79
N THR A 202 21.70 1.45 -19.70
CA THR A 202 21.53 1.56 -21.17
C THR A 202 20.77 0.39 -21.80
N ASN A 203 20.56 -0.70 -21.05
CA ASN A 203 20.03 -1.97 -21.58
C ASN A 203 18.50 -2.06 -21.59
N ASN A 204 17.80 -1.11 -20.95
CA ASN A 204 16.33 -1.10 -20.92
C ASN A 204 15.79 0.09 -21.71
N HIS A 205 15.10 -0.22 -22.81
CA HIS A 205 14.44 0.75 -23.71
C HIS A 205 13.27 1.54 -23.06
N GLN A 206 13.14 1.49 -21.73
CA GLN A 206 12.17 2.27 -20.97
C GLN A 206 12.91 3.36 -20.21
N HIS A 207 12.97 4.56 -20.80
CA HIS A 207 13.38 5.75 -20.06
C HIS A 207 12.45 5.93 -18.85
N ILE A 208 13.02 5.80 -17.65
CA ILE A 208 12.32 6.09 -16.41
C ILE A 208 12.09 7.59 -16.36
N MET A 209 10.88 7.99 -16.74
CA MET A 209 10.45 9.37 -16.72
C MET A 209 9.57 9.64 -15.50
N LEU A 210 9.79 10.79 -14.89
CA LEU A 210 8.89 11.31 -13.87
C LEU A 210 7.49 11.47 -14.49
N LYS A 211 6.46 11.00 -13.79
CA LYS A 211 5.06 11.18 -14.15
C LYS A 211 4.41 12.32 -13.39
N SER A 212 4.95 12.69 -12.23
CA SER A 212 4.56 13.89 -11.51
C SER A 212 5.15 15.17 -12.10
N LYS A 213 4.57 16.33 -11.73
CA LYS A 213 5.12 17.66 -12.09
C LYS A 213 6.52 17.85 -11.52
N SER A 214 6.67 17.52 -10.24
CA SER A 214 7.94 17.56 -9.52
C SER A 214 8.00 16.46 -8.47
N ILE A 215 9.21 16.20 -7.97
CA ILE A 215 9.43 15.34 -6.81
C ILE A 215 10.52 15.98 -5.93
N THR A 216 10.17 16.24 -4.67
CA THR A 216 11.08 16.80 -3.67
C THR A 216 11.23 15.81 -2.52
N ARG A 217 12.48 15.45 -2.20
CA ARG A 217 12.79 14.54 -1.09
C ARG A 217 13.15 15.34 0.16
N VAL A 218 12.46 15.07 1.25
CA VAL A 218 12.59 15.79 2.51
C VAL A 218 13.06 14.82 3.59
N ALA A 219 14.33 14.93 3.97
CA ALA A 219 14.92 14.11 5.01
C ALA A 219 14.41 14.53 6.41
N ALA A 220 13.49 13.76 6.97
CA ALA A 220 12.92 14.03 8.29
C ALA A 220 12.39 12.75 8.96
N ASP A 221 12.56 12.65 10.28
CA ASP A 221 11.80 11.69 11.09
C ASP A 221 10.47 12.33 11.48
N ILE A 222 9.36 11.72 11.07
CA ILE A 222 8.01 12.22 11.38
C ILE A 222 7.65 12.13 12.88
N LYS A 223 8.49 11.46 13.69
CA LYS A 223 8.41 11.47 15.16
C LYS A 223 9.02 12.74 15.75
N GLY A 224 9.86 13.45 15.00
CA GLY A 224 10.43 14.74 15.38
C GLY A 224 9.39 15.85 15.33
N ASN A 225 9.69 17.01 15.94
CA ASN A 225 8.79 18.16 15.91
C ASN A 225 9.07 19.11 14.71
N ASP A 226 10.10 18.83 13.92
CA ASP A 226 10.63 19.71 12.86
C ASP A 226 10.32 19.21 11.44
N TRP A 227 9.66 18.06 11.26
CA TRP A 227 9.43 17.49 9.93
C TRP A 227 8.53 18.38 9.06
N LEU A 228 7.52 19.04 9.65
CA LEU A 228 6.62 19.94 8.92
C LEU A 228 7.34 21.23 8.50
N GLU A 229 8.20 21.78 9.36
CA GLU A 229 9.05 22.93 9.04
C GLU A 229 9.99 22.59 7.89
N LYS A 230 10.69 21.45 7.96
CA LYS A 230 11.55 20.95 6.86
C LYS A 230 10.78 20.77 5.55
N LEU A 231 9.55 20.28 5.63
CA LEU A 231 8.67 20.13 4.48
C LEU A 231 8.33 21.50 3.87
N GLN A 232 7.94 22.49 4.69
CA GLN A 232 7.67 23.87 4.24
C GLN A 232 8.91 24.53 3.62
N LEU A 233 10.07 24.41 4.25
CA LEU A 233 11.35 24.92 3.72
C LEU A 233 11.74 24.27 2.38
N SER A 234 11.21 23.08 2.10
CA SER A 234 11.41 22.37 0.83
C SER A 234 10.41 22.77 -0.26
N GLY A 235 9.55 23.75 0.00
CA GLY A 235 8.59 24.30 -0.96
C GLY A 235 7.16 23.77 -0.84
N PHE A 236 6.83 23.04 0.24
CA PHE A 236 5.44 22.73 0.57
C PHE A 236 4.69 24.00 1.01
N LEU A 237 3.45 24.17 0.55
CA LEU A 237 2.64 25.37 0.76
C LEU A 237 1.34 24.98 1.49
N PRO A 238 1.22 25.22 2.81
CA PRO A 238 0.05 24.79 3.60
C PRO A 238 -1.30 25.29 3.08
N GLU A 239 -1.32 26.39 2.33
CA GLU A 239 -2.51 26.98 1.72
C GLU A 239 -2.98 26.24 0.45
N LYS A 240 -2.17 25.34 -0.12
CA LYS A 240 -2.53 24.56 -1.31
C LYS A 240 -3.25 23.26 -0.97
N ASN A 241 -4.19 22.89 -1.84
CA ASN A 241 -4.92 21.62 -1.72
C ASN A 241 -3.91 20.45 -1.66
N THR A 242 -4.05 19.58 -0.67
CA THR A 242 -3.04 18.55 -0.40
C THR A 242 -3.67 17.18 -0.17
N VAL A 243 -3.12 16.16 -0.84
CA VAL A 243 -3.36 14.75 -0.51
C VAL A 243 -2.20 14.21 0.32
N TRP A 244 -2.48 13.81 1.55
CA TRP A 244 -1.53 13.18 2.47
C TRP A 244 -1.67 11.66 2.38
N VAL A 245 -0.57 10.96 2.11
CA VAL A 245 -0.54 9.50 2.01
C VAL A 245 0.32 8.94 3.14
N LEU A 246 -0.32 8.22 4.05
CA LEU A 246 0.29 7.53 5.18
C LEU A 246 0.07 6.02 5.00
N GLU A 247 0.69 5.46 3.96
CA GLU A 247 0.61 4.02 3.67
C GLU A 247 1.62 3.26 4.52
N GLY A 248 1.12 2.46 5.45
CA GLY A 248 1.90 1.49 6.19
C GLY A 248 2.83 2.06 7.25
N ILE A 249 2.49 3.23 7.81
CA ILE A 249 3.37 3.98 8.72
C ILE A 249 2.80 4.17 10.12
N LEU A 250 1.50 4.46 10.25
CA LEU A 250 0.89 4.92 11.51
C LEU A 250 1.11 3.94 12.66
N TYR A 251 0.98 2.64 12.38
CA TYR A 251 1.11 1.60 13.39
C TYR A 251 2.54 1.40 13.93
N TYR A 252 3.59 2.00 13.31
CA TYR A 252 4.95 2.03 13.86
C TYR A 252 5.20 3.19 14.82
N LEU A 253 4.26 4.14 14.92
CA LEU A 253 4.38 5.29 15.80
C LEU A 253 3.78 4.97 17.16
N THR A 254 4.30 5.62 18.21
CA THR A 254 3.61 5.64 19.50
C THR A 254 2.25 6.34 19.34
N HIS A 255 1.32 6.09 20.25
CA HIS A 255 0.01 6.75 20.19
C HIS A 255 0.10 8.27 20.14
N SER A 256 0.99 8.87 20.95
CA SER A 256 1.22 10.32 20.96
C SER A 256 1.67 10.83 19.59
N ASN A 257 2.67 10.18 18.98
CA ASN A 257 3.24 10.62 17.71
C ASN A 257 2.24 10.43 16.55
N ALA A 258 1.52 9.31 16.51
CA ALA A 258 0.48 9.09 15.51
C ALA A 258 -0.62 10.15 15.61
N MET A 259 -1.11 10.44 16.82
CA MET A 259 -2.14 11.46 17.03
C MET A 259 -1.63 12.87 16.72
N GLN A 260 -0.37 13.18 17.00
CA GLN A 260 0.24 14.46 16.65
C GLN A 260 0.28 14.66 15.13
N VAL A 261 0.75 13.66 14.38
CA VAL A 261 0.78 13.70 12.91
C VAL A 261 -0.63 13.86 12.35
N LEU A 262 -1.60 13.07 12.83
CA LEU A 262 -2.99 13.15 12.37
C LEU A 262 -3.63 14.52 12.65
N ARG A 263 -3.36 15.13 13.81
CA ARG A 263 -3.85 16.47 14.16
C ARG A 263 -3.23 17.55 13.28
N ILE A 264 -1.91 17.52 13.07
CA ILE A 264 -1.22 18.44 12.16
C ILE A 264 -1.86 18.44 10.77
N ILE A 265 -2.18 17.25 10.24
CA ILE A 265 -2.85 17.12 8.95
C ILE A 265 -4.29 17.64 9.02
N ALA A 266 -5.02 17.32 10.08
CA ALA A 266 -6.41 17.75 10.25
C ALA A 266 -6.53 19.27 10.38
N ASP A 267 -5.56 19.95 11.01
CA ASP A 267 -5.55 21.41 11.16
C ASP A 267 -5.54 22.14 9.80
N ASN A 268 -4.98 21.52 8.74
CA ASN A 268 -5.00 22.07 7.39
C ASN A 268 -6.40 22.06 6.74
N CYS A 269 -7.33 21.23 7.24
CA CYS A 269 -8.71 21.21 6.75
C CYS A 269 -9.42 22.56 6.93
N ALA A 270 -8.98 23.37 7.89
CA ALA A 270 -9.54 24.70 8.12
C ALA A 270 -9.12 25.72 7.03
N GLN A 271 -8.04 25.47 6.30
CA GLN A 271 -7.42 26.43 5.37
C GLN A 271 -7.54 26.00 3.90
N THR A 272 -7.52 24.69 3.63
CA THR A 272 -7.46 24.18 2.26
C THR A 272 -8.17 22.84 2.12
N ASN A 273 -8.45 22.41 0.89
CA ASN A 273 -9.00 21.07 0.66
C ASN A 273 -7.91 20.06 0.98
N THR A 274 -8.14 19.29 2.04
CA THR A 274 -7.20 18.32 2.56
C THR A 274 -7.82 16.94 2.46
N VAL A 275 -7.08 16.00 1.87
CA VAL A 275 -7.44 14.57 1.85
C VAL A 275 -6.34 13.79 2.54
N LEU A 276 -6.71 12.94 3.50
CA LEU A 276 -5.87 11.96 4.15
C LEU A 276 -6.21 10.57 3.62
N LEU A 277 -5.21 9.89 3.06
CA LEU A 277 -5.24 8.47 2.74
C LEU A 277 -4.33 7.77 3.72
N ALA A 278 -4.86 6.84 4.52
CA ALA A 278 -4.09 6.15 5.54
C ALA A 278 -4.58 4.72 5.76
N ASP A 279 -3.70 3.85 6.27
CA ASP A 279 -4.10 2.54 6.78
C ASP A 279 -3.98 2.45 8.31
N PHE A 280 -4.97 1.82 8.93
CA PHE A 280 -5.03 1.61 10.38
C PHE A 280 -5.09 0.12 10.69
N MET A 281 -4.37 -0.29 11.72
CA MET A 281 -4.55 -1.60 12.31
C MET A 281 -5.52 -1.54 13.48
N ASN A 282 -6.28 -2.62 13.68
CA ASN A 282 -7.09 -2.80 14.88
C ASN A 282 -6.26 -3.39 16.04
N LYS A 283 -6.79 -3.35 17.27
CA LYS A 283 -6.05 -3.76 18.47
C LYS A 283 -5.45 -5.18 18.41
N PRO A 284 -6.19 -6.23 18.00
CA PRO A 284 -5.63 -7.57 17.82
C PRO A 284 -4.33 -7.63 17.01
N SER A 285 -4.22 -6.83 15.95
CA SER A 285 -3.03 -6.79 15.08
C SER A 285 -1.77 -6.32 15.82
N THR A 286 -1.91 -5.44 16.83
CA THR A 286 -0.77 -4.90 17.58
C THR A 286 -0.41 -5.73 18.81
N THR A 287 -1.29 -6.64 19.25
CA THR A 287 -1.07 -7.51 20.41
C THR A 287 -0.49 -8.88 20.06
N LEU A 288 -0.17 -9.13 18.79
CA LEU A 288 0.49 -10.37 18.38
C LEU A 288 1.88 -10.50 19.02
N SER A 289 2.32 -11.74 19.27
CA SER A 289 3.66 -12.01 19.79
C SER A 289 4.74 -11.40 18.89
N ASN A 290 5.71 -10.68 19.47
CA ASN A 290 6.76 -9.97 18.75
C ASN A 290 6.25 -8.86 17.82
N SER A 291 5.07 -8.29 18.10
CA SER A 291 4.58 -7.11 17.42
C SER A 291 5.53 -5.93 17.64
N ILE A 292 5.89 -5.27 16.54
CA ILE A 292 6.62 -4.00 16.52
C ILE A 292 5.67 -2.83 16.28
N PHE A 293 4.36 -3.07 16.41
CA PHE A 293 3.31 -2.08 16.20
C PHE A 293 2.86 -1.50 17.54
N HIS A 294 2.76 -0.17 17.60
CA HIS A 294 2.51 0.57 18.83
C HIS A 294 1.19 1.35 18.79
N PHE A 295 0.68 1.68 17.59
CA PHE A 295 -0.57 2.40 17.41
C PHE A 295 -1.61 1.54 16.69
N TYR A 296 -2.86 1.68 17.14
CA TYR A 296 -4.02 1.05 16.54
C TYR A 296 -5.24 1.97 16.68
N SER A 297 -6.25 1.73 15.86
CA SER A 297 -7.61 2.24 16.05
C SER A 297 -8.60 1.19 15.58
N ASP A 298 -9.52 0.79 16.45
CA ASP A 298 -10.63 -0.10 16.07
C ASP A 298 -11.71 0.66 15.27
N TRP A 299 -11.76 1.99 15.42
CA TRP A 299 -12.79 2.89 14.88
C TRP A 299 -12.17 4.18 14.31
N PRO A 300 -11.33 4.09 13.25
CA PRO A 300 -10.75 5.28 12.62
C PRO A 300 -11.82 6.24 12.06
N ASP A 301 -12.99 5.71 11.69
CA ASP A 301 -14.19 6.44 11.28
C ASP A 301 -14.85 7.26 12.40
N HIS A 302 -14.55 6.99 13.66
CA HIS A 302 -14.94 7.85 14.79
C HIS A 302 -13.78 8.74 15.27
N LEU A 303 -12.54 8.25 15.14
CA LEU A 303 -11.34 8.98 15.54
C LEU A 303 -11.12 10.23 14.68
N LEU A 304 -11.16 10.09 13.35
CA LEU A 304 -10.79 11.17 12.44
C LEU A 304 -11.79 12.35 12.48
N PRO A 305 -13.11 12.15 12.61
CA PRO A 305 -14.02 13.27 12.80
C PRO A 305 -13.79 14.03 14.11
N SER A 306 -13.36 13.33 15.17
CA SER A 306 -13.07 13.96 16.48
C SER A 306 -11.89 14.94 16.45
N ILE A 307 -11.09 14.94 15.39
CA ILE A 307 -9.92 15.81 15.22
C ILE A 307 -10.05 16.78 14.03
N GLY A 308 -11.19 16.84 13.35
CA GLY A 308 -11.49 17.90 12.36
C GLY A 308 -11.81 17.43 10.94
N PHE A 309 -11.68 16.13 10.61
CA PHE A 309 -12.10 15.64 9.29
C PHE A 309 -13.63 15.60 9.18
N SER A 310 -14.19 16.22 8.13
CA SER A 310 -15.65 16.32 7.96
C SER A 310 -16.26 15.09 7.29
N HIS A 311 -15.50 14.43 6.42
CA HIS A 311 -15.93 13.22 5.72
C HIS A 311 -14.91 12.11 5.95
N VAL A 312 -15.38 10.92 6.31
CA VAL A 312 -14.52 9.75 6.51
C VAL A 312 -15.16 8.53 5.88
N LYS A 313 -14.44 7.92 4.94
CA LYS A 313 -14.78 6.64 4.35
C LYS A 313 -13.81 5.59 4.85
N LEU A 314 -14.37 4.58 5.52
CA LEU A 314 -13.66 3.40 5.98
C LEU A 314 -13.91 2.23 5.04
N SER A 315 -12.85 1.57 4.60
CA SER A 315 -12.88 0.27 3.92
C SER A 315 -12.01 -0.73 4.71
N GLN A 316 -12.22 -2.02 4.51
CA GLN A 316 -11.29 -3.07 4.91
C GLN A 316 -10.99 -3.99 3.73
N ILE A 317 -9.89 -4.72 3.79
CA ILE A 317 -9.54 -5.72 2.77
C ILE A 317 -10.72 -6.67 2.55
N GLY A 318 -11.17 -6.81 1.30
CA GLY A 318 -12.31 -7.64 0.91
C GLY A 318 -13.63 -6.90 0.76
N ASP A 319 -13.71 -5.61 1.12
CA ASP A 319 -14.84 -4.77 0.77
C ASP A 319 -14.92 -4.54 -0.76
N PRO A 320 -16.09 -4.20 -1.33
CA PRO A 320 -16.25 -4.03 -2.77
C PRO A 320 -15.27 -3.05 -3.43
N ASP A 321 -14.81 -2.03 -2.69
CA ASP A 321 -13.83 -1.05 -3.16
C ASP A 321 -12.39 -1.36 -2.72
N ALA A 322 -12.17 -2.46 -2.00
CA ALA A 322 -10.89 -2.94 -1.49
C ALA A 322 -10.72 -4.47 -1.72
N ASP A 323 -11.21 -4.97 -2.85
CA ASP A 323 -11.05 -6.36 -3.28
C ASP A 323 -10.28 -6.51 -4.60
N PHE A 324 -10.60 -5.67 -5.60
CA PHE A 324 -9.97 -5.66 -6.93
C PHE A 324 -10.05 -7.01 -7.67
N GLY A 325 -11.00 -7.87 -7.30
CA GLY A 325 -11.11 -9.22 -7.84
C GLY A 325 -9.94 -10.11 -7.46
N LEU A 326 -9.25 -9.84 -6.34
CA LEU A 326 -8.08 -10.62 -5.91
C LEU A 326 -8.43 -11.69 -4.86
N MET A 327 -9.65 -11.67 -4.31
CA MET A 327 -10.12 -12.61 -3.29
C MET A 327 -11.30 -13.45 -3.78
N HIS A 328 -11.01 -14.55 -4.48
CA HIS A 328 -12.03 -15.39 -5.10
C HIS A 328 -12.64 -16.47 -4.18
N ASP A 329 -11.89 -16.94 -3.18
CA ASP A 329 -12.38 -17.96 -2.24
C ASP A 329 -13.30 -17.30 -1.21
N GLN A 330 -14.57 -17.74 -1.12
CA GLN A 330 -15.51 -17.19 -0.13
C GLN A 330 -15.10 -17.46 1.32
N LEU A 331 -14.30 -18.50 1.56
CA LEU A 331 -13.80 -18.90 2.87
C LEU A 331 -12.43 -18.31 3.21
N ASN A 332 -11.95 -17.35 2.41
CA ASN A 332 -10.72 -16.65 2.72
C ASN A 332 -10.82 -15.85 4.03
N LEU A 333 -9.68 -15.57 4.64
CA LEU A 333 -9.52 -14.86 5.89
C LEU A 333 -10.24 -13.52 5.91
N PHE A 334 -10.11 -12.72 4.85
CA PHE A 334 -10.68 -11.37 4.78
C PHE A 334 -12.21 -11.40 4.70
N ASN A 335 -12.76 -12.34 3.92
CA ASN A 335 -14.20 -12.56 3.88
C ASN A 335 -14.76 -13.03 5.23
N LYS A 336 -14.05 -13.91 5.94
CA LYS A 336 -14.39 -14.31 7.31
C LYS A 336 -14.31 -13.15 8.30
N LEU A 337 -13.30 -12.30 8.19
CA LEU A 337 -13.17 -11.13 9.07
C LEU A 337 -14.27 -10.10 8.81
N ARG A 338 -14.68 -9.92 7.55
CA ARG A 338 -15.74 -9.01 7.13
C ARG A 338 -17.13 -9.46 7.56
N SER A 339 -17.37 -10.77 7.68
CA SER A 339 -18.65 -11.29 8.20
C SER A 339 -18.78 -11.14 9.72
N LEU A 340 -17.69 -10.82 10.42
CA LEU A 340 -17.69 -10.59 11.87
C LEU A 340 -17.80 -9.09 12.20
N PRO A 341 -18.61 -8.70 13.22
CA PRO A 341 -18.62 -7.33 13.71
C PRO A 341 -17.21 -6.85 14.10
N ARG A 342 -16.89 -5.58 13.85
CA ARG A 342 -15.57 -5.00 14.20
C ARG A 342 -15.26 -5.04 15.70
N SER A 343 -16.28 -5.07 16.56
CA SER A 343 -16.13 -5.25 18.01
C SER A 343 -15.59 -6.63 18.41
N VAL A 344 -15.67 -7.62 17.51
CA VAL A 344 -15.12 -8.96 17.74
C VAL A 344 -13.60 -8.93 17.52
N GLN A 345 -12.86 -9.12 18.62
CA GLN A 345 -11.40 -9.13 18.64
C GLN A 345 -10.78 -10.52 18.50
N THR A 346 -11.54 -11.58 18.80
CA THR A 346 -11.11 -12.98 18.70
C THR A 346 -12.16 -13.77 17.94
N HIS A 347 -11.73 -14.56 16.97
CA HIS A 347 -12.63 -15.32 16.11
C HIS A 347 -13.35 -16.41 16.92
N PRO A 348 -14.70 -16.48 16.86
CA PRO A 348 -15.47 -17.37 17.73
C PRO A 348 -15.16 -18.85 17.50
N ASP A 349 -14.97 -19.27 16.25
CA ASP A 349 -14.82 -20.71 15.95
C ASP A 349 -13.44 -21.30 16.26
N ASN A 350 -12.37 -20.51 16.19
CA ASN A 350 -11.00 -21.04 16.25
C ASN A 350 -10.09 -20.29 17.23
N GLY A 351 -10.61 -19.29 17.95
CA GLY A 351 -9.86 -18.54 18.97
C GLY A 351 -8.73 -17.65 18.42
N THR A 352 -8.60 -17.49 17.11
CA THR A 352 -7.52 -16.67 16.53
C THR A 352 -7.84 -15.18 16.64
N PRO A 353 -6.83 -14.31 16.85
CA PRO A 353 -7.04 -12.86 16.85
C PRO A 353 -7.60 -12.37 15.52
N CYS A 354 -8.65 -11.55 15.57
CA CYS A 354 -9.24 -10.93 14.38
C CYS A 354 -8.42 -9.71 13.95
N CYS A 355 -7.29 -9.95 13.30
CA CYS A 355 -6.40 -8.89 12.80
C CYS A 355 -6.97 -8.25 11.54
N ARG A 356 -7.25 -6.95 11.60
CA ARG A 356 -7.81 -6.15 10.50
C ARG A 356 -6.86 -5.05 10.09
N LEU A 357 -6.85 -4.79 8.78
CA LEU A 357 -6.26 -3.61 8.17
C LEU A 357 -7.37 -2.79 7.54
N TYR A 358 -7.56 -1.60 8.06
CA TYR A 358 -8.51 -0.62 7.60
C TYR A 358 -7.82 0.33 6.62
N LEU A 359 -8.48 0.62 5.51
CA LEU A 359 -8.06 1.61 4.52
C LEU A 359 -9.01 2.80 4.64
N VAL A 360 -8.46 3.98 4.87
CA VAL A 360 -9.24 5.15 5.28
C VAL A 360 -8.94 6.32 4.35
N GLU A 361 -10.00 6.86 3.79
CA GLU A 361 -10.00 8.14 3.09
C GLU A 361 -10.76 9.12 3.97
N ALA A 362 -10.11 10.16 4.44
CA ALA A 362 -10.73 11.24 5.21
C ALA A 362 -10.48 12.57 4.52
N SER A 363 -11.44 13.49 4.58
CA SER A 363 -11.29 14.80 3.96
C SER A 363 -11.96 15.90 4.76
N GLY A 364 -11.44 17.11 4.56
CA GLY A 364 -11.97 18.34 5.10
C GLY A 364 -11.61 19.51 4.19
N SER A 365 -12.40 20.56 4.28
CA SER A 365 -12.22 21.79 3.51
C SER A 365 -12.70 22.96 4.36
N PRO A 366 -12.21 24.20 4.12
CA PRO A 366 -12.74 25.38 4.78
C PRO A 366 -14.25 25.43 4.62
N ASN A 367 -14.96 25.73 5.71
CA ASN A 367 -16.39 25.96 5.64
C ASN A 367 -16.64 27.13 4.67
N GLN A 368 -17.33 26.86 3.55
CA GLN A 368 -17.79 27.91 2.63
C GLN A 368 -18.88 28.83 3.24
N ASN A 369 -19.23 28.63 4.51
CA ASN A 369 -20.28 29.34 5.24
C ASN A 369 -19.75 30.41 6.21
N THR A 370 -18.52 30.88 6.04
CA THR A 370 -18.03 32.07 6.75
C THR A 370 -18.17 33.26 5.79
N PRO A 371 -19.12 34.19 6.03
CA PRO A 371 -19.36 35.35 5.16
C PRO A 371 -18.15 36.28 5.02
#